data_AF-A0A3G1AZW5-F1
#
_entry.id   AF-A0A3G1AZW5-F1
#
_cell.length_a   1.000
_cell.length_b   1.000
_cell.length_c   1.000
_cell.angle_alpha   90.00
_cell.angle_beta   90.00
_cell.angle_gamma   90.00
#
_symmetry.space_group_name_H-M   'P 1'
#
loop_
_entity.id
_entity.type
_entity.pdbx_description
1 polymer ?
#
loop_
_entity_poly.entity_id
_entity_poly.type
_entity_poly.pdbx_seq_one_letter_code
_entity_poly.pdbx_strand_id
1 'polypeptide(L)'
;MGKEREITVSLEEFGLSQYEARAYVTLITRGTISASEVAYYAELPRTKVYPVLLKLQQKKLAILSKSKPVLCTGIAPEDAFDDIVHEQINKVEAMNNLVSKMKKISEESKKARGAEEKRYFHLSANYVVNQMRTMIEGAKSSIHITADSWGLSILAECKEEILSVLRRDLEVRLIVPVSVIGSESFRVIPEGVTIRSSEIIQNCFIFDDTELLLIDSTNGKGAVFSATDILGASQTRLFAQLWKDALKIDNLSEMTKSQALEVCKIINVINQNGLGFALHSILNSKKFVDFAKFLEKSGISLKEKTLEQVLDIVNSTLEMTCAGKVQYDSKTNNIILESKINSGHSLPWAMLIESYLEQKGNHPKMIYHSDSHKGEMIHLKIN
;
A
#
# COMPACT_ATOMS: atom_id res chain seq x y z
N MET A 1 -12.37 50.99 1.00
CA MET A 1 -12.56 50.24 -0.26
C MET A 1 -11.93 48.85 -0.30
N GLY A 2 -10.62 48.64 -0.06
CA GLY A 2 -10.04 47.27 -0.10
C GLY A 2 -10.55 46.33 0.99
N LYS A 3 -10.55 46.80 2.25
CA LYS A 3 -10.99 46.05 3.43
C LYS A 3 -12.50 45.75 3.46
N GLU A 4 -13.33 46.67 2.98
CA GLU A 4 -14.79 46.48 2.87
C GLU A 4 -15.15 45.42 1.81
N ARG A 5 -14.39 45.35 0.71
CA ARG A 5 -14.60 44.32 -0.32
C ARG A 5 -14.25 42.93 0.19
N GLU A 6 -13.17 42.80 0.96
CA GLU A 6 -12.78 41.54 1.60
C GLU A 6 -13.86 41.03 2.58
N ILE A 7 -14.37 41.92 3.44
CA ILE A 7 -15.46 41.62 4.38
C ILE A 7 -16.75 41.20 3.64
N THR A 8 -17.07 41.84 2.50
CA THR A 8 -18.27 41.48 1.74
C THR A 8 -18.19 40.09 1.10
N VAL A 9 -16.99 39.62 0.73
CA VAL A 9 -16.79 38.27 0.19
C VAL A 9 -16.96 37.22 1.30
N SER A 10 -16.40 37.46 2.49
CA SER A 10 -16.54 36.54 3.62
C SER A 10 -17.99 36.41 4.10
N LEU A 11 -18.81 37.46 3.95
CA LEU A 11 -20.22 37.41 4.35
C LEU A 11 -21.10 36.55 3.43
N GLU A 12 -20.63 36.20 2.22
CA GLU A 12 -21.33 35.24 1.36
C GLU A 12 -21.26 33.82 1.93
N GLU A 13 -20.20 33.48 2.67
CA GLU A 13 -20.06 32.20 3.38
C GLU A 13 -21.10 32.05 4.51
N PHE A 14 -21.58 33.17 5.06
CA PHE A 14 -22.69 33.23 6.01
C PHE A 14 -24.08 33.21 5.33
N GLY A 15 -24.13 32.96 4.01
CA GLY A 15 -25.37 32.83 3.26
C GLY A 15 -26.03 34.16 2.88
N LEU A 16 -25.27 35.26 2.85
CA LEU A 16 -25.73 36.55 2.32
C LEU A 16 -25.48 36.65 0.81
N SER A 17 -26.40 37.28 0.08
CA SER A 17 -26.08 37.70 -1.29
C SER A 17 -25.16 38.91 -1.27
N GLN A 18 -24.43 39.15 -2.36
CA GLN A 18 -23.55 40.32 -2.50
C GLN A 18 -24.23 41.65 -2.14
N TYR A 19 -25.50 41.82 -2.51
CA TYR A 19 -26.27 43.02 -2.17
C TYR A 19 -26.65 43.10 -0.69
N GLU A 20 -26.95 41.97 -0.05
CA GLU A 20 -27.21 41.90 1.38
C GLU A 20 -25.93 42.18 2.19
N ALA A 21 -24.80 41.61 1.79
CA ALA A 21 -23.50 41.85 2.43
C ALA A 21 -23.12 43.34 2.39
N ARG A 22 -23.22 43.99 1.22
CA ARG A 22 -22.92 45.43 1.09
C ARG A 22 -23.87 46.30 1.92
N ALA A 23 -25.17 46.00 1.89
CA ALA A 23 -26.16 46.72 2.69
C ALA A 23 -25.87 46.59 4.20
N TYR A 24 -25.57 45.38 4.67
CA TYR A 24 -25.27 45.13 6.08
C TYR A 24 -23.98 45.82 6.53
N VAL A 25 -22.89 45.71 5.78
CA VAL A 25 -21.63 46.43 6.08
C VAL A 25 -21.85 47.95 6.14
N THR A 26 -22.67 48.49 5.24
CA THR A 26 -23.03 49.91 5.25
C THR A 26 -23.78 50.31 6.52
N LEU A 27 -24.71 49.47 7.00
CA LEU A 27 -25.44 49.71 8.24
C LEU A 27 -24.54 49.61 9.49
N ILE A 28 -23.59 48.68 9.51
CA ILE A 28 -22.62 48.56 10.61
C ILE A 28 -21.67 49.77 10.65
N THR A 29 -21.22 50.24 9.49
CA THR A 29 -20.23 51.34 9.41
C THR A 29 -20.84 52.73 9.59
N ARG A 30 -22.10 52.92 9.18
CA ARG A 30 -22.77 54.23 9.19
C ARG A 30 -23.84 54.38 10.28
N GLY A 31 -24.19 53.29 10.96
CA GLY A 31 -25.25 53.29 11.97
C GLY A 31 -26.64 53.43 11.34
N THR A 32 -27.56 54.07 12.06
CA THR A 32 -28.96 54.23 11.63
C THR A 32 -29.09 55.24 10.50
N ILE A 33 -29.46 54.78 9.31
CA ILE A 33 -29.60 55.62 8.10
C ILE A 33 -30.88 55.28 7.32
N SER A 34 -31.34 56.19 6.46
CA SER A 34 -32.52 55.96 5.62
C SER A 34 -32.27 54.93 4.52
N ALA A 35 -33.32 54.25 4.04
CA ALA A 35 -33.21 53.32 2.91
C ALA A 35 -32.59 53.96 1.64
N SER A 36 -32.84 55.26 1.41
CA SER A 36 -32.21 56.03 0.33
C SER A 36 -30.71 56.19 0.51
N GLU A 37 -30.26 56.39 1.74
CA GLU A 37 -28.83 56.49 2.08
C GLU A 37 -28.15 55.12 2.01
N VAL A 38 -28.82 54.05 2.45
CA VAL A 38 -28.32 52.68 2.25
C VAL A 38 -28.09 52.41 0.77
N ALA A 39 -29.03 52.79 -0.11
CA ALA A 39 -28.88 52.61 -1.55
C ALA A 39 -27.67 53.36 -2.11
N TYR A 40 -27.42 54.57 -1.62
CA TYR A 40 -26.31 55.40 -2.04
C TYR A 40 -24.95 54.84 -1.58
N TYR A 41 -24.81 54.56 -0.28
CA TYR A 41 -23.53 54.12 0.28
C TYR A 41 -23.19 52.65 -0.01
N ALA A 42 -24.20 51.77 -0.13
CA ALA A 42 -23.99 50.36 -0.46
C ALA A 42 -23.92 50.09 -1.98
N GLU A 43 -24.01 51.15 -2.79
CA GLU A 43 -24.04 51.09 -4.26
C GLU A 43 -25.10 50.08 -4.76
N LEU A 44 -26.31 50.20 -4.23
CA LEU A 44 -27.44 49.33 -4.60
C LEU A 44 -28.35 50.08 -5.58
N PRO A 45 -28.88 49.39 -6.61
CA PRO A 45 -29.95 49.95 -7.43
C PRO A 45 -31.12 50.39 -6.55
N ARG A 46 -31.65 51.60 -6.76
CA ARG A 46 -32.76 52.16 -5.96
C ARG A 46 -33.99 51.24 -5.91
N THR A 47 -34.21 50.43 -6.96
CA THR A 47 -35.31 49.46 -7.04
C THR A 47 -35.10 48.20 -6.19
N LYS A 48 -33.86 47.94 -5.73
CA LYS A 48 -33.49 46.73 -5.00
C LYS A 48 -33.26 46.94 -3.50
N VAL A 49 -33.12 48.18 -3.03
CA VAL A 49 -32.77 48.46 -1.62
C VAL A 49 -33.82 47.96 -0.63
N TYR A 50 -35.11 48.20 -0.88
CA TYR A 50 -36.18 47.75 0.03
C TYR A 50 -36.30 46.22 0.12
N PRO A 51 -36.31 45.47 -1.01
CA PRO A 51 -36.24 44.01 -0.94
C PRO A 51 -35.03 43.46 -0.17
N VAL A 52 -33.86 44.07 -0.34
CA VAL A 52 -32.63 43.66 0.36
C VAL A 52 -32.74 43.93 1.86
N LEU A 53 -33.23 45.11 2.25
CA LEU A 53 -33.44 45.48 3.65
C LEU A 53 -34.48 44.58 4.34
N LEU A 54 -35.55 44.20 3.65
CA LEU A 54 -36.55 43.25 4.17
C LEU A 54 -35.93 41.87 4.39
N LYS A 55 -35.06 41.40 3.50
CA LYS A 55 -34.34 40.12 3.68
C LYS A 55 -33.36 40.19 4.85
N LEU A 56 -32.64 41.30 5.01
CA LEU A 56 -31.78 41.51 6.17
C LEU A 56 -32.60 41.51 7.48
N GLN A 57 -33.79 42.12 7.48
CA GLN A 57 -34.69 42.06 8.64
C GLN A 57 -35.20 40.64 8.91
N GLN A 58 -35.55 39.88 7.89
CA GLN A 58 -35.97 38.47 8.03
C GLN A 58 -34.85 37.58 8.59
N LYS A 59 -33.61 37.85 8.20
CA LYS A 59 -32.40 37.19 8.73
C LYS A 59 -31.97 37.74 10.10
N LYS A 60 -32.74 38.64 10.71
CA LYS A 60 -32.43 39.34 11.97
C LYS A 60 -31.07 40.07 11.95
N LEU A 61 -30.67 40.59 10.79
CA LEU A 61 -29.43 41.36 10.62
C LEU A 61 -29.67 42.86 10.63
N ALA A 62 -30.93 43.31 10.45
CA ALA A 62 -31.27 44.72 10.46
C ALA A 62 -32.66 44.98 11.05
N ILE A 63 -32.85 46.17 11.63
CA ILE A 63 -34.12 46.65 12.16
C ILE A 63 -34.59 47.81 11.28
N LEU A 64 -35.84 47.72 10.80
CA LEU A 64 -36.50 48.78 10.04
C LEU A 64 -37.51 49.51 10.93
N SER A 65 -37.42 50.84 10.95
CA SER A 65 -38.39 51.68 11.66
C SER A 65 -39.71 51.77 10.88
N LYS A 66 -40.79 52.08 11.61
CA LYS A 66 -42.11 52.39 11.01
C LYS A 66 -42.27 53.89 10.66
N SER A 67 -41.19 54.67 10.74
CA SER A 67 -41.22 56.12 10.48
C SER A 67 -41.21 56.44 8.99
N LYS A 68 -41.54 57.68 8.63
CA LYS A 68 -41.30 58.25 7.29
C LYS A 68 -40.27 59.38 7.42
N PRO A 69 -39.06 59.24 6.86
CA PRO A 69 -38.55 58.09 6.08
C PRO A 69 -38.28 56.84 6.94
N VAL A 70 -38.23 55.68 6.29
CA VAL A 70 -37.87 54.39 6.91
C VAL A 70 -36.38 54.41 7.24
N LEU A 71 -36.07 54.28 8.53
CA LEU A 71 -34.71 54.20 9.05
C LEU A 71 -34.32 52.73 9.23
N CYS A 72 -33.08 52.43 8.90
CA CYS A 72 -32.52 51.10 8.90
C CYS A 72 -31.33 51.09 9.85
N THR A 73 -31.28 50.14 10.77
CA THR A 73 -30.17 49.97 11.72
C THR A 73 -29.64 48.56 11.60
N GLY A 74 -28.32 48.40 11.48
CA GLY A 74 -27.67 47.09 11.50
C GLY A 74 -27.60 46.57 12.93
N ILE A 75 -27.88 45.28 13.12
CA ILE A 75 -27.67 44.59 14.40
C ILE A 75 -26.18 44.28 14.52
N ALA A 76 -25.62 44.38 15.72
CA ALA A 76 -24.19 44.15 15.93
C ALA A 76 -23.78 42.74 15.50
N PRO A 77 -22.63 42.52 14.84
CA PRO A 77 -22.23 41.20 14.33
C PRO A 77 -22.22 40.10 15.39
N GLU A 78 -21.88 40.45 16.63
CA GLU A 78 -21.86 39.54 17.77
C GLU A 78 -23.24 38.96 18.05
N ASP A 79 -24.30 39.77 17.94
CA ASP A 79 -25.69 39.33 18.14
C ASP A 79 -26.30 38.74 16.86
N ALA A 80 -25.87 39.26 15.70
CA ALA A 80 -26.50 38.97 14.41
C ALA A 80 -26.07 37.60 13.83
N PHE A 81 -24.82 37.19 14.06
CA PHE A 81 -24.27 35.94 13.52
C PHE A 81 -24.25 34.79 14.52
N ASP A 82 -24.42 35.02 15.82
CA ASP A 82 -24.45 33.96 16.83
C ASP A 82 -25.58 32.96 16.55
N ASP A 83 -26.80 33.47 16.30
CA ASP A 83 -27.95 32.68 15.86
C ASP A 83 -27.65 31.88 14.57
N ILE A 84 -26.98 32.50 13.60
CA ILE A 84 -26.68 31.88 12.29
C ILE A 84 -25.65 30.75 12.45
N VAL A 85 -24.60 30.99 13.22
CA VAL A 85 -23.56 29.99 13.48
C VAL A 85 -24.14 28.81 14.26
N HIS A 86 -24.94 29.07 15.29
CA HIS A 86 -25.64 28.02 16.05
C HIS A 86 -26.61 27.22 15.17
N GLU A 87 -27.33 27.85 14.24
CA GLU A 87 -28.20 27.13 13.30
C GLU A 87 -27.39 26.20 12.38
N GLN A 88 -26.21 26.63 11.90
CA GLN A 88 -25.36 25.78 11.08
C GLN A 88 -24.77 24.61 11.86
N ILE A 89 -24.31 24.84 13.10
CA ILE A 89 -23.83 23.76 13.99
C ILE A 89 -24.95 22.73 14.20
N ASN A 90 -26.16 23.18 14.53
CA ASN A 90 -27.32 22.30 14.72
C ASN A 90 -27.66 21.51 13.45
N LYS A 91 -27.56 22.11 12.26
CA LYS A 91 -27.75 21.40 10.98
C LYS A 91 -26.71 20.31 10.77
N VAL A 92 -25.44 20.61 11.03
CA VAL A 92 -24.34 19.64 10.92
C VAL A 92 -24.54 18.50 11.91
N GLU A 93 -24.90 18.78 13.16
CA GLU A 93 -25.21 17.77 14.17
C GLU A 93 -26.42 16.91 13.78
N ALA A 94 -27.49 17.53 13.26
CA ALA A 94 -28.66 16.80 12.78
C ALA A 94 -28.31 15.86 11.61
N MET A 95 -27.48 16.32 10.66
CA MET A 95 -26.98 15.50 9.56
C MET A 95 -26.15 14.32 10.06
N ASN A 96 -25.21 14.57 10.98
CA ASN A 96 -24.39 13.51 11.60
C ASN A 96 -25.26 12.49 12.34
N ASN A 97 -26.28 12.96 13.07
CA ASN A 97 -27.25 12.10 13.74
C ASN A 97 -28.04 11.25 12.74
N LEU A 98 -28.49 11.80 11.62
CA LEU A 98 -29.16 11.03 10.56
C LEU A 98 -28.25 9.96 9.96
N VAL A 99 -26.99 10.31 9.64
CA VAL A 99 -26.00 9.35 9.15
C VAL A 99 -25.78 8.23 10.17
N SER A 100 -25.67 8.55 11.47
CA SER A 100 -25.52 7.55 12.53
C SER A 100 -26.74 6.61 12.64
N LYS A 101 -27.96 7.14 12.50
CA LYS A 101 -29.19 6.35 12.49
C LYS A 101 -29.25 5.45 11.26
N MET A 102 -28.88 5.96 10.08
CA MET A 102 -28.79 5.16 8.85
C MET A 102 -27.78 4.03 8.97
N LYS A 103 -26.62 4.27 9.60
CA LYS A 103 -25.63 3.22 9.91
C LYS A 103 -26.25 2.12 10.78
N LYS A 104 -26.95 2.48 11.87
CA LYS A 104 -27.63 1.51 12.74
C LYS A 104 -28.71 0.71 11.99
N ILE A 105 -29.56 1.37 11.21
CA ILE A 105 -30.61 0.70 10.40
C ILE A 105 -29.96 -0.24 9.36
N SER A 106 -28.85 0.17 8.74
CA SER A 106 -28.08 -0.70 7.85
C SER A 106 -27.51 -1.93 8.57
N GLU A 107 -26.98 -1.77 9.78
CA GLU A 107 -26.46 -2.88 10.58
C GLU A 107 -27.55 -3.83 11.07
N GLU A 108 -28.70 -3.30 11.48
CA GLU A 108 -29.86 -4.10 11.93
C GLU A 108 -30.49 -4.87 10.77
N SER A 109 -30.64 -4.24 9.59
CA SER A 109 -31.09 -4.93 8.37
C SER A 109 -30.12 -6.01 7.91
N LYS A 110 -28.80 -5.81 8.06
CA LYS A 110 -27.78 -6.85 7.82
C LYS A 110 -27.93 -8.06 8.75
N LYS A 111 -28.32 -7.86 10.02
CA LYS A 111 -28.57 -8.95 10.98
C LYS A 111 -29.85 -9.73 10.68
N ALA A 112 -30.88 -9.06 10.16
CA ALA A 112 -32.18 -9.66 9.88
C ALA A 112 -32.23 -10.52 8.60
N ARG A 113 -31.35 -10.28 7.61
CA ARG A 113 -31.34 -11.03 6.34
C ARG A 113 -30.64 -12.38 6.36
N GLY A 114 -30.16 -12.84 7.52
CA GLY A 114 -29.36 -14.06 7.61
C GLY A 114 -27.98 -13.87 6.97
N ALA A 115 -27.02 -14.68 7.40
CA ALA A 115 -25.59 -14.55 7.07
C ALA A 115 -25.22 -14.69 5.57
N GLU A 116 -26.19 -14.80 4.66
CA GLU A 116 -25.96 -15.13 3.25
C GLU A 116 -25.69 -13.92 2.33
N GLU A 117 -26.10 -12.71 2.71
CA GLU A 117 -25.84 -11.47 1.95
C GLU A 117 -24.64 -10.67 2.48
N LYS A 118 -23.57 -11.34 2.96
CA LYS A 118 -22.25 -10.70 3.14
C LYS A 118 -21.54 -10.38 1.80
N ARG A 119 -22.23 -10.57 0.69
CA ARG A 119 -21.62 -10.80 -0.62
C ARG A 119 -21.44 -9.49 -1.40
N TYR A 120 -20.20 -9.04 -1.46
CA TYR A 120 -19.67 -8.01 -2.37
C TYR A 120 -20.00 -6.56 -2.00
N PHE A 121 -19.23 -5.99 -1.06
CA PHE A 121 -19.08 -4.54 -1.03
C PHE A 121 -18.12 -4.14 -2.15
N HIS A 122 -18.61 -3.55 -3.23
CA HIS A 122 -17.74 -2.83 -4.16
C HIS A 122 -17.23 -1.57 -3.47
N LEU A 123 -15.99 -1.61 -3.01
CA LEU A 123 -15.36 -0.47 -2.36
C LEU A 123 -14.78 0.46 -3.42
N SER A 124 -15.12 1.76 -3.40
CA SER A 124 -14.35 2.78 -4.13
C SER A 124 -12.94 2.89 -3.54
N ALA A 125 -11.94 3.30 -4.32
CA ALA A 125 -10.52 3.34 -3.91
C ALA A 125 -10.28 3.89 -2.49
N ASN A 126 -10.85 5.05 -2.14
CA ASN A 126 -10.69 5.65 -0.80
C ASN A 126 -11.31 4.83 0.35
N TYR A 127 -12.35 4.05 0.06
CA TYR A 127 -12.97 3.18 1.04
C TYR A 127 -12.12 1.93 1.28
N VAL A 128 -11.44 1.41 0.24
CA VAL A 128 -10.54 0.26 0.38
C VAL A 128 -9.45 0.56 1.40
N VAL A 129 -8.84 1.74 1.35
CA VAL A 129 -7.80 2.15 2.30
C VAL A 129 -8.33 2.17 3.74
N ASN A 130 -9.48 2.82 3.97
CA ASN A 130 -10.09 2.89 5.31
C ASN A 130 -10.52 1.51 5.84
N GLN A 131 -11.04 0.65 4.96
CA GLN A 131 -11.39 -0.71 5.33
C GLN A 131 -10.14 -1.52 5.68
N MET A 132 -9.07 -1.42 4.88
CA MET A 132 -7.79 -2.08 5.15
C MET A 132 -7.23 -1.63 6.51
N ARG A 133 -7.25 -0.32 6.79
CA ARG A 133 -6.86 0.24 8.09
C ARG A 133 -7.60 -0.43 9.25
N THR A 134 -8.93 -0.49 9.15
CA THR A 134 -9.79 -1.11 10.17
C THR A 134 -9.46 -2.59 10.38
N MET A 135 -9.19 -3.33 9.29
CA MET A 135 -8.86 -4.76 9.37
C MET A 135 -7.46 -5.00 9.94
N ILE A 136 -6.47 -4.18 9.60
CA ILE A 136 -5.12 -4.25 10.18
C ILE A 136 -5.17 -4.00 11.69
N GLU A 137 -5.89 -2.97 12.13
CA GLU A 137 -6.03 -2.65 13.56
C GLU A 137 -6.70 -3.79 14.35
N GLY A 138 -7.73 -4.41 13.74
CA GLY A 138 -8.50 -5.50 14.32
C GLY A 138 -7.80 -6.85 14.37
N ALA A 139 -6.72 -7.05 13.61
CA ALA A 139 -5.95 -8.30 13.59
C ALA A 139 -5.32 -8.61 14.96
N LYS A 140 -5.24 -9.90 15.29
CA LYS A 140 -4.82 -10.39 16.62
C LYS A 140 -3.64 -11.35 16.62
N SER A 141 -3.42 -12.07 15.52
CA SER A 141 -2.42 -13.14 15.41
C SER A 141 -1.52 -12.99 14.20
N SER A 142 -2.07 -12.81 13.00
CA SER A 142 -1.28 -12.82 11.77
C SER A 142 -1.91 -12.00 10.65
N ILE A 143 -1.06 -11.48 9.79
CA ILE A 143 -1.45 -10.82 8.55
C ILE A 143 -0.61 -11.40 7.41
N HIS A 144 -1.29 -11.95 6.42
CA HIS A 144 -0.68 -12.56 5.23
C HIS A 144 -1.07 -11.75 4.00
N ILE A 145 -0.08 -11.27 3.23
CA ILE A 145 -0.30 -10.28 2.16
C ILE A 145 0.33 -10.74 0.85
N THR A 146 -0.41 -10.70 -0.25
CA THR A 146 0.15 -10.66 -1.62
C THR A 146 -0.12 -9.29 -2.21
N ALA A 147 0.93 -8.58 -2.63
CA ALA A 147 0.80 -7.22 -3.14
C ALA A 147 1.65 -6.94 -4.38
N ASP A 148 1.04 -6.40 -5.42
CA ASP A 148 1.70 -5.84 -6.59
C ASP A 148 2.08 -4.36 -6.31
N SER A 149 2.50 -3.63 -7.35
CA SER A 149 2.89 -2.23 -7.18
C SER A 149 1.78 -1.37 -6.61
N TRP A 150 0.52 -1.67 -6.93
CA TRP A 150 -0.64 -0.90 -6.51
C TRP A 150 -1.11 -1.33 -5.12
N GLY A 151 -1.09 -2.63 -4.83
CA GLY A 151 -1.31 -3.17 -3.48
C GLY A 151 -0.30 -2.60 -2.47
N LEU A 152 0.97 -2.47 -2.87
CA LEU A 152 2.00 -1.84 -2.05
C LEU A 152 1.77 -0.36 -1.82
N SER A 153 1.25 0.40 -2.81
CA SER A 153 0.93 1.81 -2.58
C SER A 153 -0.16 1.98 -1.52
N ILE A 154 -1.18 1.12 -1.51
CA ILE A 154 -2.20 1.15 -0.45
C ILE A 154 -1.61 0.74 0.90
N LEU A 155 -0.79 -0.31 0.92
CA LEU A 155 -0.14 -0.74 2.15
C LEU A 155 0.75 0.36 2.74
N ALA A 156 1.41 1.15 1.89
CA ALA A 156 2.22 2.29 2.31
C ALA A 156 1.40 3.41 2.99
N GLU A 157 0.13 3.59 2.62
CA GLU A 157 -0.80 4.49 3.33
C GLU A 157 -1.21 3.98 4.72
N CYS A 158 -1.04 2.68 4.97
CA CYS A 158 -1.37 2.02 6.25
C CYS A 158 -0.12 1.72 7.11
N LYS A 159 0.96 2.49 6.91
CA LYS A 159 2.25 2.24 7.55
C LYS A 159 2.18 2.25 9.08
N GLU A 160 1.47 3.22 9.65
CA GLU A 160 1.38 3.39 11.11
C GLU A 160 0.62 2.23 11.76
N GLU A 161 -0.39 1.70 11.08
CA GLU A 161 -1.19 0.58 11.55
C GLU A 161 -0.42 -0.74 11.43
N ILE A 162 0.39 -0.90 10.39
CA ILE A 162 1.33 -2.02 10.29
C ILE A 162 2.38 -1.94 11.41
N LEU A 163 2.91 -0.75 11.72
CA LEU A 163 3.81 -0.57 12.86
C LEU A 163 3.11 -0.91 14.19
N SER A 164 1.83 -0.56 14.33
CA SER A 164 1.03 -0.87 15.52
C SER A 164 0.83 -2.38 15.73
N VAL A 165 0.57 -3.16 14.67
CA VAL A 165 0.49 -4.63 14.78
C VAL A 165 1.84 -5.26 15.08
N LEU A 166 2.93 -4.76 14.48
CA LEU A 166 4.28 -5.27 14.74
C LEU A 166 4.72 -5.03 16.19
N ARG A 167 4.39 -3.87 16.78
CA ARG A 167 4.61 -3.61 18.21
C ARG A 167 3.84 -4.55 19.15
N ARG A 168 2.74 -5.14 18.65
CA ARG A 168 1.95 -6.15 19.36
C ARG A 168 2.46 -7.59 19.10
N ASP A 169 3.61 -7.74 18.43
CA ASP A 169 4.26 -9.01 18.11
C ASP A 169 3.43 -9.92 17.17
N LEU A 170 2.62 -9.31 16.29
CA LEU A 170 1.89 -10.05 15.26
C LEU A 170 2.81 -10.43 14.10
N GLU A 171 2.61 -11.63 13.58
CA GLU A 171 3.32 -12.09 12.39
C GLU A 171 2.77 -11.42 11.13
N VAL A 172 3.61 -10.66 10.42
CA VAL A 172 3.26 -10.04 9.13
C VAL A 172 4.13 -10.63 8.03
N ARG A 173 3.51 -11.35 7.10
CA ARG A 173 4.17 -11.97 5.94
C ARG A 173 3.69 -11.33 4.64
N LEU A 174 4.63 -10.95 3.78
CA LEU A 174 4.37 -10.23 2.54
C LEU A 174 5.03 -10.92 1.34
N ILE A 175 4.24 -11.23 0.31
CA ILE A 175 4.72 -11.73 -0.98
C ILE A 175 4.58 -10.61 -2.02
N VAL A 176 5.67 -10.34 -2.73
CA VAL A 176 5.71 -9.32 -3.78
C VAL A 176 6.37 -9.82 -5.07
N PRO A 177 5.94 -9.35 -6.25
CA PRO A 177 6.69 -9.58 -7.49
C PRO A 177 8.10 -9.03 -7.43
N VAL A 178 9.03 -9.62 -8.17
CA VAL A 178 10.41 -9.10 -8.26
C VAL A 178 10.42 -7.67 -8.82
N SER A 179 9.47 -7.35 -9.70
CA SER A 179 9.36 -6.05 -10.38
C SER A 179 9.18 -4.85 -9.45
N VAL A 180 8.71 -5.07 -8.21
CA VAL A 180 8.47 -4.01 -7.23
C VAL A 180 9.60 -3.85 -6.21
N ILE A 181 10.55 -4.78 -6.15
CA ILE A 181 11.70 -4.70 -5.23
C ILE A 181 12.52 -3.44 -5.54
N GLY A 182 12.84 -2.67 -4.50
CA GLY A 182 13.59 -1.42 -4.59
C GLY A 182 12.78 -0.21 -5.07
N SER A 183 11.48 -0.35 -5.32
CA SER A 183 10.56 0.78 -5.55
C SER A 183 10.39 1.66 -4.30
N GLU A 184 9.88 2.87 -4.46
CA GLU A 184 9.59 3.76 -3.32
C GLU A 184 8.62 3.11 -2.33
N SER A 185 7.51 2.54 -2.82
CA SER A 185 6.53 1.84 -1.96
C SER A 185 7.14 0.64 -1.23
N PHE A 186 8.10 -0.05 -1.84
CA PHE A 186 8.81 -1.16 -1.19
C PHE A 186 9.70 -0.68 -0.04
N ARG A 187 10.38 0.47 -0.19
CA ARG A 187 11.27 1.03 0.83
C ARG A 187 10.53 1.55 2.07
N VAL A 188 9.23 1.82 1.94
CA VAL A 188 8.40 2.32 3.06
C VAL A 188 7.90 1.20 3.96
N ILE A 189 8.03 -0.07 3.53
CA ILE A 189 7.61 -1.24 4.32
C ILE A 189 8.37 -1.25 5.66
N PRO A 190 7.66 -1.33 6.80
CA PRO A 190 8.29 -1.36 8.12
C PRO A 190 9.25 -2.53 8.34
N GLU A 191 10.33 -2.28 9.09
CA GLU A 191 11.18 -3.34 9.64
C GLU A 191 10.34 -4.26 10.55
N GLY A 192 10.53 -5.58 10.40
CA GLY A 192 9.75 -6.60 11.11
C GLY A 192 8.74 -7.35 10.22
N VAL A 193 8.38 -6.81 9.05
CA VAL A 193 7.62 -7.56 8.05
C VAL A 193 8.54 -8.58 7.39
N THR A 194 8.13 -9.86 7.37
CA THR A 194 8.86 -10.90 6.62
C THR A 194 8.46 -10.84 5.16
N ILE A 195 9.43 -10.71 4.24
CA ILE A 195 9.16 -10.48 2.81
C ILE A 195 9.71 -11.62 1.95
N ARG A 196 8.89 -12.12 1.04
CA ARG A 196 9.30 -13.08 -0.01
C ARG A 196 8.88 -12.63 -1.41
N SER A 197 9.55 -13.13 -2.44
CA SER A 197 9.28 -12.81 -3.84
C SER A 197 8.67 -13.97 -4.59
N SER A 198 7.55 -13.71 -5.25
CA SER A 198 6.95 -14.63 -6.21
C SER A 198 6.09 -13.82 -7.18
N GLU A 199 5.84 -14.37 -8.35
CA GLU A 199 4.74 -13.89 -9.19
C GLU A 199 3.42 -14.08 -8.42
N ILE A 200 2.53 -13.09 -8.55
CA ILE A 200 1.21 -13.10 -7.93
C ILE A 200 0.17 -12.78 -9.00
N ILE A 201 -1.06 -13.24 -8.78
CA ILE A 201 -2.17 -13.05 -9.72
C ILE A 201 -3.07 -11.89 -9.28
N GLN A 202 -3.13 -11.61 -7.97
CA GLN A 202 -4.04 -10.61 -7.39
C GLN A 202 -3.52 -10.07 -6.06
N ASN A 203 -4.01 -8.88 -5.69
CA ASN A 203 -3.80 -8.32 -4.36
C ASN A 203 -4.75 -8.98 -3.35
N CYS A 204 -4.20 -9.58 -2.31
CA CYS A 204 -4.94 -10.29 -1.27
C CYS A 204 -4.34 -10.01 0.10
N PHE A 205 -5.17 -9.61 1.06
CA PHE A 205 -4.78 -9.33 2.44
C PHE A 205 -5.63 -10.22 3.33
N ILE A 206 -5.00 -11.15 4.05
CA ILE A 206 -5.66 -12.13 4.91
C ILE A 206 -5.32 -11.80 6.36
N PHE A 207 -6.33 -11.77 7.22
CA PHE A 207 -6.23 -11.37 8.62
C PHE A 207 -6.69 -12.53 9.50
N ASP A 208 -5.81 -13.00 10.37
CA ASP A 208 -6.03 -14.10 11.34
C ASP A 208 -6.62 -15.39 10.72
N ASP A 209 -6.40 -15.61 9.42
CA ASP A 209 -7.03 -16.68 8.62
C ASP A 209 -8.58 -16.74 8.79
N THR A 210 -9.21 -15.62 9.13
CA THR A 210 -10.66 -15.49 9.38
C THR A 210 -11.35 -14.55 8.40
N GLU A 211 -10.67 -13.48 7.99
CA GLU A 211 -11.19 -12.49 7.05
C GLU A 211 -10.13 -12.18 6.00
N LEU A 212 -10.55 -11.81 4.79
CA LEU A 212 -9.64 -11.37 3.75
C LEU A 212 -10.23 -10.26 2.91
N LEU A 213 -9.36 -9.41 2.37
CA LEU A 213 -9.64 -8.32 1.46
C LEU A 213 -8.95 -8.60 0.13
N LEU A 214 -9.73 -8.79 -0.94
CA LEU A 214 -9.23 -8.84 -2.31
C LEU A 214 -9.32 -7.46 -2.94
N ILE A 215 -8.32 -7.08 -3.72
CA ILE A 215 -8.34 -5.83 -4.46
C ILE A 215 -7.96 -6.04 -5.92
N ASP A 216 -8.75 -5.46 -6.81
CA ASP A 216 -8.51 -5.45 -8.24
C ASP A 216 -7.70 -4.20 -8.62
N SER A 217 -6.45 -4.42 -9.05
CA SER A 217 -5.51 -3.36 -9.44
C SER A 217 -5.96 -2.59 -10.68
N THR A 218 -6.89 -3.12 -11.48
CA THR A 218 -7.33 -2.47 -12.74
C THR A 218 -8.31 -1.33 -12.51
N ASN A 219 -9.14 -1.43 -11.47
CA ASN A 219 -10.20 -0.47 -11.18
C ASN A 219 -10.19 0.03 -9.73
N GLY A 220 -9.26 -0.47 -8.91
CA GLY A 220 -9.09 -0.09 -7.51
C GLY A 220 -10.24 -0.54 -6.60
N LYS A 221 -11.10 -1.46 -7.05
CA LYS A 221 -12.21 -1.97 -6.25
C LYS A 221 -11.73 -3.10 -5.37
N GLY A 222 -12.12 -3.03 -4.10
CA GLY A 222 -11.91 -4.11 -3.13
C GLY A 222 -13.19 -4.85 -2.80
N ALA A 223 -13.06 -6.08 -2.29
CA ALA A 223 -14.14 -6.86 -1.70
C ALA A 223 -13.63 -7.66 -0.49
N VAL A 224 -14.44 -7.74 0.56
CA VAL A 224 -14.13 -8.48 1.80
C VAL A 224 -14.84 -9.82 1.80
N PHE A 225 -14.15 -10.88 2.22
CA PHE A 225 -14.67 -12.24 2.31
C PHE A 225 -14.34 -12.86 3.67
N SER A 226 -15.17 -13.81 4.11
CA SER A 226 -14.80 -14.69 5.22
C SER A 226 -13.80 -15.74 4.72
N ALA A 227 -12.73 -15.98 5.46
CA ALA A 227 -11.81 -17.08 5.17
C ALA A 227 -12.44 -18.46 5.38
N THR A 228 -13.56 -18.54 6.13
CA THR A 228 -14.36 -19.77 6.26
C THR A 228 -15.16 -20.11 5.01
N ASP A 229 -15.35 -19.14 4.11
CA ASP A 229 -16.04 -19.38 2.84
C ASP A 229 -15.13 -20.14 1.87
N ILE A 230 -15.71 -20.89 0.94
CA ILE A 230 -14.96 -21.72 -0.03
C ILE A 230 -13.88 -20.90 -0.75
N LEU A 231 -14.22 -19.67 -1.15
CA LEU A 231 -13.29 -18.75 -1.78
C LEU A 231 -12.17 -18.33 -0.83
N GLY A 232 -12.49 -17.99 0.41
CA GLY A 232 -11.47 -17.54 1.36
C GLY A 232 -10.52 -18.64 1.83
N ALA A 233 -11.04 -19.85 2.03
CA ALA A 233 -10.21 -21.02 2.27
C ALA A 233 -9.30 -21.33 1.08
N SER A 234 -9.79 -21.10 -0.15
CA SER A 234 -8.98 -21.22 -1.37
C SER A 234 -7.83 -20.20 -1.39
N GLN A 235 -8.11 -18.93 -1.07
CA GLN A 235 -7.10 -17.87 -1.05
C GLN A 235 -6.03 -18.10 0.03
N THR A 236 -6.44 -18.58 1.21
CA THR A 236 -5.51 -18.90 2.30
C THR A 236 -4.57 -20.04 1.91
N ARG A 237 -5.09 -21.10 1.27
CA ARG A 237 -4.27 -22.19 0.73
C ARG A 237 -3.33 -21.71 -0.39
N LEU A 238 -3.82 -20.85 -1.28
CA LEU A 238 -3.01 -20.26 -2.35
C LEU A 238 -1.85 -19.45 -1.77
N PHE A 239 -2.11 -18.61 -0.77
CA PHE A 239 -1.06 -17.87 -0.08
C PHE A 239 -0.03 -18.82 0.55
N ALA A 240 -0.47 -19.85 1.27
CA ALA A 240 0.45 -20.79 1.93
C ALA A 240 1.35 -21.53 0.92
N GLN A 241 0.81 -21.91 -0.24
CA GLN A 241 1.58 -22.52 -1.32
C GLN A 241 2.58 -21.52 -1.93
N LEU A 242 2.12 -20.32 -2.29
CA LEU A 242 2.99 -19.27 -2.82
C LEU A 242 4.10 -18.94 -1.83
N TRP A 243 3.79 -18.82 -0.53
CA TRP A 243 4.76 -18.52 0.50
C TRP A 243 5.86 -19.57 0.57
N LYS A 244 5.49 -20.86 0.49
CA LYS A 244 6.43 -21.98 0.51
C LYS A 244 7.42 -21.93 -0.65
N ASP A 245 6.92 -21.60 -1.85
CA ASP A 245 7.70 -21.61 -3.09
C ASP A 245 8.42 -20.26 -3.36
N ALA A 246 8.05 -19.20 -2.65
CA ALA A 246 8.56 -17.84 -2.86
C ALA A 246 10.02 -17.65 -2.38
N LEU A 247 10.75 -16.80 -3.10
CA LEU A 247 12.14 -16.42 -2.86
C LEU A 247 12.27 -15.60 -1.58
N LYS A 248 13.11 -16.01 -0.63
CA LYS A 248 13.41 -15.15 0.52
C LYS A 248 14.20 -13.91 0.07
N ILE A 249 13.79 -12.73 0.52
CA ILE A 249 14.40 -11.45 0.12
C ILE A 249 15.31 -10.87 1.23
N ASP A 250 15.52 -11.58 2.35
CA ASP A 250 16.22 -11.04 3.54
C ASP A 250 17.58 -10.37 3.25
N ASN A 251 18.29 -10.79 2.19
CA ASN A 251 19.58 -10.23 1.75
C ASN A 251 19.50 -9.23 0.56
N LEU A 252 18.34 -9.02 -0.08
CA LEU A 252 18.21 -8.15 -1.27
C LEU A 252 17.67 -6.74 -0.95
N SER A 253 17.33 -6.44 0.31
CA SER A 253 16.75 -5.16 0.74
C SER A 253 17.68 -3.95 0.49
N GLU A 254 19.00 -4.17 0.52
CA GLU A 254 20.00 -3.14 0.22
C GLU A 254 20.31 -2.99 -1.28
N MET A 255 19.79 -3.89 -2.13
CA MET A 255 20.11 -3.92 -3.55
C MET A 255 19.29 -2.90 -4.34
N THR A 256 19.90 -2.32 -5.37
CA THR A 256 19.14 -1.53 -6.35
C THR A 256 18.13 -2.43 -7.09
N LYS A 257 17.03 -1.85 -7.58
CA LYS A 257 16.00 -2.56 -8.36
C LYS A 257 16.58 -3.40 -9.50
N SER A 258 17.59 -2.87 -10.20
CA SER A 258 18.28 -3.58 -11.30
C SER A 258 19.01 -4.83 -10.82
N GLN A 259 19.72 -4.73 -9.70
CA GLN A 259 20.47 -5.84 -9.11
C GLN A 259 19.55 -6.94 -8.58
N ALA A 260 18.45 -6.58 -7.90
CA ALA A 260 17.45 -7.55 -7.41
C ALA A 260 16.78 -8.32 -8.57
N LEU A 261 16.42 -7.62 -9.65
CA LEU A 261 15.87 -8.22 -10.86
C LEU A 261 16.87 -9.18 -11.52
N GLU A 262 18.13 -8.81 -11.59
CA GLU A 262 19.18 -9.66 -12.16
C GLU A 262 19.39 -10.92 -11.30
N VAL A 263 19.48 -10.80 -9.98
CA VAL A 263 19.60 -11.94 -9.05
C VAL A 263 18.43 -12.90 -9.21
N CYS A 264 17.18 -12.40 -9.20
CA CYS A 264 16.02 -13.28 -9.36
C CYS A 264 15.95 -13.93 -10.75
N LYS A 265 16.41 -13.24 -11.81
CA LYS A 265 16.55 -13.85 -13.15
C LYS A 265 17.55 -15.00 -13.16
N ILE A 266 18.70 -14.85 -12.51
CA ILE A 266 19.69 -15.93 -12.36
C ILE A 266 19.03 -17.13 -11.68
N ILE A 267 18.31 -16.88 -10.59
CA ILE A 267 17.64 -17.93 -9.82
C ILE A 267 16.62 -18.69 -10.68
N ASN A 268 15.76 -17.98 -11.39
CA ASN A 268 14.75 -18.61 -12.26
C ASN A 268 15.36 -19.40 -13.41
N VAL A 269 16.38 -18.85 -14.10
CA VAL A 269 17.03 -19.51 -15.24
C VAL A 269 17.70 -20.81 -14.82
N ILE A 270 18.40 -20.81 -13.68
CA ILE A 270 19.10 -22.00 -13.19
C ILE A 270 18.11 -23.03 -12.62
N ASN A 271 17.06 -22.60 -11.91
CA ASN A 271 16.05 -23.54 -11.39
C ASN A 271 15.27 -24.24 -12.50
N GLN A 272 14.90 -23.52 -13.57
CA GLN A 272 14.10 -24.11 -14.66
C GLN A 272 14.95 -24.97 -15.61
N ASN A 273 16.16 -24.52 -15.96
CA ASN A 273 16.91 -25.08 -17.08
C ASN A 273 18.31 -25.57 -16.69
N GLY A 274 18.80 -25.26 -15.49
CA GLY A 274 20.17 -25.53 -15.06
C GLY A 274 20.50 -27.01 -14.99
N LEU A 275 19.62 -27.83 -14.39
CA LEU A 275 19.85 -29.28 -14.27
C LEU A 275 19.89 -29.97 -15.64
N GLY A 276 18.97 -29.61 -16.54
CA GLY A 276 18.98 -30.12 -17.92
C GLY A 276 20.24 -29.73 -18.68
N PHE A 277 20.71 -28.48 -18.53
CA PHE A 277 21.95 -28.01 -19.13
C PHE A 277 23.18 -28.74 -18.58
N ALA A 278 23.25 -28.97 -17.27
CA ALA A 278 24.32 -29.71 -16.62
C ALA A 278 24.39 -31.15 -17.15
N LEU A 279 23.26 -31.87 -17.12
CA LEU A 279 23.18 -33.26 -17.60
C LEU A 279 23.55 -33.38 -19.08
N HIS A 280 23.00 -32.51 -19.93
CA HIS A 280 23.32 -32.51 -21.37
C HIS A 280 24.81 -32.24 -21.63
N SER A 281 25.43 -31.35 -20.85
CA SER A 281 26.87 -31.03 -21.01
C SER A 281 27.78 -32.17 -20.55
N ILE A 282 27.41 -32.86 -19.47
CA ILE A 282 28.11 -34.05 -18.97
C ILE A 282 28.00 -35.20 -20.00
N LEU A 283 26.78 -35.47 -20.48
CA LEU A 283 26.51 -36.57 -21.42
C LEU A 283 27.22 -36.38 -22.77
N ASN A 284 27.36 -35.14 -23.24
CA ASN A 284 27.99 -34.80 -24.51
C ASN A 284 29.50 -34.50 -24.41
N SER A 285 30.18 -35.02 -23.38
CA SER A 285 31.66 -35.09 -23.28
C SER A 285 32.43 -33.76 -23.14
N LYS A 286 31.85 -32.72 -22.52
CA LYS A 286 32.66 -31.60 -22.02
C LYS A 286 33.09 -31.87 -20.57
N LYS A 287 34.40 -31.90 -20.31
CA LYS A 287 34.95 -31.94 -18.94
C LYS A 287 34.56 -30.71 -18.10
N PHE A 288 34.21 -29.59 -18.76
CA PHE A 288 33.85 -28.33 -18.13
C PHE A 288 32.47 -27.87 -18.57
N VAL A 289 31.61 -27.55 -17.60
CA VAL A 289 30.27 -27.00 -17.84
C VAL A 289 30.31 -25.49 -17.63
N ASP A 290 30.32 -24.73 -18.73
CA ASP A 290 30.39 -23.27 -18.71
C ASP A 290 29.02 -22.64 -18.40
N PHE A 291 28.64 -22.67 -17.12
CA PHE A 291 27.39 -22.07 -16.63
C PHE A 291 27.37 -20.55 -16.77
N ALA A 292 28.54 -19.90 -16.73
CA ALA A 292 28.64 -18.47 -16.97
C ALA A 292 28.23 -18.12 -18.42
N LYS A 293 28.68 -18.89 -19.42
CA LYS A 293 28.21 -18.72 -20.81
C LYS A 293 26.74 -19.07 -21.00
N PHE A 294 26.21 -20.02 -20.22
CA PHE A 294 24.78 -20.32 -20.20
C PHE A 294 23.95 -19.13 -19.70
N LEU A 295 24.38 -18.47 -18.63
CA LEU A 295 23.76 -17.25 -18.14
C LEU A 295 23.92 -16.06 -19.10
N GLU A 296 25.08 -15.92 -19.75
CA GLU A 296 25.30 -14.86 -20.77
C GLU A 296 24.31 -14.98 -21.93
N LYS A 297 23.96 -16.21 -22.36
CA LYS A 297 22.93 -16.43 -23.40
C LYS A 297 21.52 -15.99 -22.96
N SER A 298 21.27 -15.94 -21.66
CA SER A 298 20.04 -15.39 -21.07
C SER A 298 20.16 -13.90 -20.73
N GLY A 299 21.26 -13.25 -21.16
CA GLY A 299 21.50 -11.81 -20.95
C GLY A 299 22.02 -11.45 -19.56
N ILE A 300 22.61 -12.38 -18.82
CA ILE A 300 23.08 -12.17 -17.44
C ILE A 300 24.61 -12.32 -17.37
N SER A 301 25.29 -11.35 -16.75
CA SER A 301 26.75 -11.36 -16.57
C SER A 301 27.14 -11.45 -15.10
N LEU A 302 27.95 -12.44 -14.73
CA LEU A 302 28.49 -12.58 -13.38
C LEU A 302 29.86 -11.88 -13.20
N LYS A 303 30.45 -11.33 -14.27
CA LYS A 303 31.86 -10.87 -14.27
C LYS A 303 32.14 -9.75 -13.26
N GLU A 304 31.15 -8.90 -13.02
CA GLU A 304 31.25 -7.73 -12.14
C GLU A 304 30.88 -8.03 -10.67
N LYS A 305 30.34 -9.22 -10.37
CA LYS A 305 29.93 -9.60 -9.01
C LYS A 305 31.10 -10.12 -8.18
N THR A 306 31.04 -9.93 -6.86
CA THR A 306 32.00 -10.52 -5.90
C THR A 306 31.65 -11.98 -5.60
N LEU A 307 32.61 -12.75 -5.06
CA LEU A 307 32.36 -14.14 -4.66
C LEU A 307 31.26 -14.23 -3.59
N GLU A 308 31.25 -13.33 -2.61
CA GLU A 308 30.20 -13.27 -1.57
C GLU A 308 28.81 -13.11 -2.18
N GLN A 309 28.64 -12.18 -3.13
CA GLN A 309 27.37 -11.99 -3.83
C GLN A 309 26.91 -13.24 -4.58
N VAL A 310 27.85 -13.97 -5.21
CA VAL A 310 27.52 -15.24 -5.89
C VAL A 310 27.12 -16.32 -4.88
N LEU A 311 27.81 -16.41 -3.74
CA LEU A 311 27.49 -17.37 -2.68
C LEU A 311 26.14 -17.08 -2.04
N ASP A 312 25.76 -15.81 -1.84
CA ASP A 312 24.45 -15.42 -1.31
C ASP A 312 23.30 -15.84 -2.23
N ILE A 313 23.47 -15.66 -3.55
CA ILE A 313 22.50 -16.11 -4.57
C ILE A 313 22.32 -17.63 -4.48
N VAL A 314 23.43 -18.36 -4.38
CA VAL A 314 23.42 -19.82 -4.30
C VAL A 314 22.78 -20.28 -3.00
N ASN A 315 23.15 -19.69 -1.86
CA ASN A 315 22.64 -20.04 -0.55
C ASN A 315 21.12 -19.83 -0.46
N SER A 316 20.65 -18.67 -0.92
CA SER A 316 19.21 -18.35 -0.98
C SER A 316 18.44 -19.40 -1.79
N THR A 317 19.05 -19.92 -2.86
CA THR A 317 18.37 -20.90 -3.73
C THR A 317 18.41 -22.32 -3.20
N LEU A 318 19.53 -22.75 -2.58
CA LEU A 318 19.61 -24.05 -1.94
C LEU A 318 18.63 -24.18 -0.78
N GLU A 319 18.45 -23.12 0.01
CA GLU A 319 17.46 -23.11 1.09
C GLU A 319 16.04 -23.40 0.57
N MET A 320 15.71 -22.93 -0.62
CA MET A 320 14.38 -23.07 -1.21
C MET A 320 14.15 -24.39 -1.93
N THR A 321 15.14 -24.82 -2.72
CA THR A 321 14.99 -25.98 -3.61
C THR A 321 15.19 -27.30 -2.88
N CYS A 322 16.05 -27.32 -1.87
CA CYS A 322 16.47 -28.57 -1.23
C CYS A 322 16.74 -28.44 0.27
N ALA A 323 16.27 -27.36 0.91
CA ALA A 323 16.55 -27.04 2.31
C ALA A 323 18.06 -27.10 2.65
N GLY A 324 18.87 -26.74 1.65
CA GLY A 324 20.31 -26.79 1.66
C GLY A 324 20.95 -25.49 2.12
N LYS A 325 22.28 -25.49 2.26
CA LYS A 325 23.08 -24.32 2.68
C LYS A 325 24.42 -24.30 1.97
N VAL A 326 24.99 -23.10 1.83
CA VAL A 326 26.39 -22.91 1.43
C VAL A 326 27.19 -22.42 2.64
N GLN A 327 28.36 -23.02 2.85
CA GLN A 327 29.35 -22.54 3.80
C GLN A 327 30.65 -22.23 3.06
N TYR A 328 31.19 -21.03 3.28
CA TYR A 328 32.51 -20.65 2.76
C TYR A 328 33.47 -20.42 3.92
N ASP A 329 34.57 -21.15 3.91
CA ASP A 329 35.68 -20.95 4.85
C ASP A 329 36.83 -20.23 4.15
N SER A 330 36.98 -18.95 4.47
CA SER A 330 38.03 -18.08 3.92
C SER A 330 39.45 -18.46 4.36
N LYS A 331 39.61 -19.24 5.43
CA LYS A 331 40.93 -19.70 5.90
C LYS A 331 41.41 -20.92 5.11
N THR A 332 40.49 -21.82 4.75
CA THR A 332 40.82 -23.06 4.04
C THR A 332 40.50 -23.02 2.55
N ASN A 333 39.90 -21.92 2.08
CA ASN A 333 39.47 -21.73 0.69
C ASN A 333 38.56 -22.87 0.20
N ASN A 334 37.72 -23.37 1.10
CA ASN A 334 36.74 -24.41 0.83
C ASN A 334 35.34 -23.83 0.83
N ILE A 335 34.56 -24.22 -0.18
CA ILE A 335 33.13 -23.96 -0.27
C ILE A 335 32.42 -25.31 -0.16
N ILE A 336 31.47 -25.42 0.76
CA ILE A 336 30.68 -26.62 1.01
C ILE A 336 29.22 -26.29 0.71
N LEU A 337 28.60 -27.05 -0.20
CA LEU A 337 27.18 -27.00 -0.48
C LEU A 337 26.53 -28.25 0.14
N GLU A 338 25.59 -28.06 1.03
CA GLU A 338 24.80 -29.14 1.61
C GLU A 338 23.38 -29.08 1.09
N SER A 339 22.78 -30.22 0.79
CA SER A 339 21.38 -30.38 0.41
C SER A 339 20.78 -31.49 1.25
N LYS A 340 19.60 -31.27 1.84
CA LYS A 340 18.90 -32.31 2.61
C LYS A 340 18.15 -33.31 1.72
N ILE A 341 18.11 -33.07 0.42
CA ILE A 341 17.41 -33.89 -0.57
C ILE A 341 18.42 -34.45 -1.57
N ASN A 342 18.36 -35.75 -1.82
CA ASN A 342 19.18 -36.43 -2.82
C ASN A 342 18.44 -36.43 -4.18
N SER A 343 18.52 -35.32 -4.91
CA SER A 343 17.78 -35.06 -6.15
C SER A 343 18.60 -34.40 -7.27
N GLY A 344 19.89 -34.15 -7.05
CA GLY A 344 20.82 -33.49 -7.96
C GLY A 344 20.60 -31.99 -8.11
N HIS A 345 19.66 -31.38 -7.37
CA HIS A 345 19.32 -29.96 -7.49
C HIS A 345 20.45 -29.04 -6.97
N SER A 346 21.37 -29.56 -6.16
CA SER A 346 22.55 -28.83 -5.68
C SER A 346 23.66 -28.70 -6.74
N LEU A 347 23.68 -29.58 -7.74
CA LEU A 347 24.77 -29.69 -8.71
C LEU A 347 24.89 -28.49 -9.68
N PRO A 348 23.79 -27.96 -10.28
CA PRO A 348 23.88 -26.76 -11.13
C PRO A 348 24.47 -25.56 -10.41
N TRP A 349 24.23 -25.46 -9.10
CA TRP A 349 24.75 -24.38 -8.27
C TRP A 349 26.23 -24.52 -7.96
N ALA A 350 26.70 -25.74 -7.68
CA ALA A 350 28.13 -26.01 -7.54
C ALA A 350 28.88 -25.71 -8.85
N MET A 351 28.32 -26.13 -9.99
CA MET A 351 28.89 -25.87 -11.31
C MET A 351 28.90 -24.38 -11.68
N LEU A 352 27.92 -23.61 -11.21
CA LEU A 352 27.91 -22.15 -11.35
C LEU A 352 29.11 -21.53 -10.63
N ILE A 353 29.36 -21.93 -9.38
CA ILE A 353 30.48 -21.45 -8.57
C ILE A 353 31.82 -21.85 -9.21
N GLU A 354 31.95 -23.10 -9.64
CA GLU A 354 33.12 -23.61 -10.37
C GLU A 354 33.39 -22.77 -11.64
N SER A 355 32.38 -22.56 -12.48
CA SER A 355 32.49 -21.77 -13.71
C SER A 355 32.86 -20.30 -13.44
N TYR A 356 32.30 -19.69 -12.38
CA TYR A 356 32.66 -18.33 -11.97
C TYR A 356 34.12 -18.22 -11.50
N LEU A 357 34.58 -19.19 -10.70
CA LEU A 357 35.95 -19.23 -10.20
C LEU A 357 36.97 -19.45 -11.32
N GLU A 358 36.66 -20.31 -12.31
CA GLU A 358 37.49 -20.51 -13.50
C GLU A 358 37.63 -19.25 -14.34
N GLN A 359 36.56 -18.47 -14.52
CA GLN A 359 36.64 -17.18 -15.22
C GLN A 359 37.53 -16.15 -14.50
N LYS A 360 37.70 -16.27 -13.19
CA LYS A 360 38.61 -15.45 -12.38
C LYS A 360 40.03 -16.02 -12.30
N GLY A 361 40.32 -17.12 -13.00
CA GLY A 361 41.64 -17.75 -13.08
C GLY A 361 41.93 -18.79 -11.99
N ASN A 362 40.93 -19.18 -11.20
CA ASN A 362 41.08 -20.25 -10.20
C ASN A 362 40.67 -21.60 -10.81
N HIS A 363 41.29 -22.70 -10.39
CA HIS A 363 40.91 -24.04 -10.83
C HIS A 363 40.41 -24.89 -9.66
N PRO A 364 39.15 -24.69 -9.23
CA PRO A 364 38.62 -25.40 -8.09
C PRO A 364 38.46 -26.89 -8.40
N LYS A 365 38.65 -27.73 -7.38
CA LYS A 365 38.33 -29.16 -7.47
C LYS A 365 36.98 -29.42 -6.82
N MET A 366 36.04 -29.96 -7.59
CA MET A 366 34.73 -30.39 -7.10
C MET A 366 34.73 -31.86 -6.71
N ILE A 367 34.23 -32.17 -5.50
CA ILE A 367 33.99 -33.52 -5.02
C ILE A 367 32.52 -33.62 -4.61
N TYR A 368 31.80 -34.56 -5.22
CA TYR A 368 30.39 -34.82 -4.94
C TYR A 368 30.23 -36.05 -4.04
N HIS A 369 29.47 -35.91 -2.96
CA HIS A 369 29.10 -37.00 -2.07
C HIS A 369 27.57 -37.06 -1.95
N SER A 370 26.97 -38.24 -2.15
CA SER A 370 25.54 -38.45 -1.96
C SER A 370 25.27 -39.62 -1.02
N ASP A 371 24.29 -39.43 -0.14
CA ASP A 371 23.81 -40.41 0.82
C ASP A 371 22.28 -40.46 0.73
N SER A 372 21.70 -41.66 0.64
CA SER A 372 20.25 -41.86 0.50
C SER A 372 19.45 -41.40 1.71
N HIS A 373 20.06 -41.29 2.89
CA HIS A 373 19.43 -40.87 4.14
C HIS A 373 19.86 -39.48 4.62
N LYS A 374 21.04 -38.99 4.22
CA LYS A 374 21.58 -37.69 4.67
C LYS A 374 21.56 -36.58 3.62
N GLY A 375 21.25 -36.89 2.36
CA GLY A 375 21.17 -35.91 1.27
C GLY A 375 22.47 -35.82 0.45
N GLU A 376 22.78 -34.64 -0.06
CA GLU A 376 23.95 -34.40 -0.93
C GLU A 376 24.89 -33.39 -0.30
N MET A 377 26.18 -33.59 -0.51
CA MET A 377 27.22 -32.66 -0.08
C MET A 377 28.23 -32.49 -1.20
N ILE A 378 28.51 -31.24 -1.56
CA ILE A 378 29.48 -30.89 -2.61
C ILE A 378 30.58 -30.04 -1.99
N HIS A 379 31.81 -30.51 -2.13
CA HIS A 379 33.00 -29.77 -1.71
C HIS A 379 33.69 -29.16 -2.93
N LEU A 380 33.91 -27.85 -2.90
CA LEU A 380 34.68 -27.09 -3.86
C LEU A 380 35.92 -26.53 -3.15
N LYS A 381 37.10 -27.00 -3.56
CA LYS A 381 38.38 -26.49 -3.02
C LYS A 381 39.04 -25.57 -4.04
N ILE A 382 39.23 -24.30 -3.68
CA ILE A 382 39.93 -23.30 -4.51
C ILE A 382 41.44 -23.49 -4.28
N ASN A 383 42.20 -23.74 -5.36
CA ASN A 383 43.66 -23.94 -5.30
C ASN A 383 44.43 -22.64 -5.50
#